data_AF-A0A1V1ZC52-F1
#
_entry.id   AF-A0A1V1ZC52-F1
#
_cell.length_a   1.000
_cell.length_b   1.000
_cell.length_c   1.000
_cell.angle_alpha   90.00
_cell.angle_beta   90.00
_cell.angle_gamma   90.00
#
_symmetry.space_group_name_H-M   'P 1'
#
loop_
_entity.id
_entity.type
_entity.pdbx_description
1 polymer ?
#
loop_
_entity_poly.entity_id
_entity_poly.type
_entity_poly.pdbx_seq_one_letter_code
_entity_poly.pdbx_strand_id
1 'polypeptide(L)'
;MNIPYNLLRSKDLTSTQKLILGLILNEPEVIMTFGGGYLKTCGEIGTEIGLPRVKVRKELDELVDKGYVVTEYGTAWRKTNLTDKIYNLNLGMKE
;
A
#
# COMPACT_ATOMS: atom_id res chain seq x y z
N MET A 1 8.91 6.04 8.76
CA MET A 1 7.88 5.07 8.37
C MET A 1 7.72 4.05 9.49
N ASN A 2 6.50 3.84 9.98
CA ASN A 2 6.18 2.86 11.01
C ASN A 2 5.28 1.76 10.43
N ILE A 3 5.73 0.50 10.42
CA ILE A 3 4.95 -0.62 9.86
C ILE A 3 4.24 -1.34 11.02
N PRO A 4 2.90 -1.49 10.98
CA PRO A 4 2.20 -2.19 12.04
C PRO A 4 2.71 -3.63 12.24
N TYR A 5 2.77 -4.06 13.50
CA TYR A 5 3.29 -5.38 13.86
C TYR A 5 2.51 -6.53 13.20
N ASN A 6 1.18 -6.41 13.09
CA ASN A 6 0.33 -7.40 12.44
C ASN A 6 0.64 -7.54 10.95
N LEU A 7 0.96 -6.42 10.28
CA LEU A 7 1.41 -6.42 8.89
C LEU A 7 2.78 -7.12 8.74
N LEU A 8 3.70 -6.90 9.69
CA LEU A 8 5.00 -7.58 9.70
C LEU A 8 4.88 -9.11 9.83
N ARG A 9 3.93 -9.60 10.65
CA ARG A 9 3.70 -11.04 10.85
C ARG A 9 2.95 -11.73 9.74
N SER A 10 2.28 -11.00 8.85
CA SER A 10 1.51 -11.60 7.76
C SER A 10 2.41 -12.52 6.92
N LYS A 11 2.02 -13.80 6.79
CA LYS A 11 2.72 -14.79 5.96
C LYS A 11 2.33 -14.71 4.49
N ASP A 12 1.18 -14.12 4.20
CA ASP A 12 0.64 -13.98 2.84
C ASP A 12 1.34 -12.87 2.04
N LEU A 13 2.04 -11.96 2.73
CA LEU A 13 2.65 -10.78 2.13
C LEU A 13 4.17 -10.89 2.07
N THR A 14 4.74 -10.48 0.94
CA THR A 14 6.19 -10.34 0.77
C THR A 14 6.73 -9.19 1.62
N SER A 15 8.04 -9.15 1.88
CA SER A 15 8.67 -8.01 2.54
C SER A 15 8.45 -6.70 1.79
N THR A 16 8.45 -6.74 0.45
CA THR A 16 8.19 -5.56 -0.38
C THR A 16 6.75 -5.08 -0.24
N GLN A 17 5.78 -5.99 -0.28
CA GLN A 17 4.37 -5.68 -0.10
C GLN A 17 4.10 -5.03 1.26
N LYS A 18 4.75 -5.52 2.32
CA LYS A 18 4.68 -4.92 3.66
C LYS A 18 5.24 -3.51 3.70
N LEU A 19 6.35 -3.24 3.00
CA LEU A 19 6.92 -1.89 2.91
C LEU A 19 5.99 -0.94 2.16
N ILE A 20 5.41 -1.37 1.04
CA ILE A 20 4.45 -0.57 0.25
C ILE A 20 3.21 -0.25 1.07
N LEU A 21 2.59 -1.25 1.69
CA LEU A 21 1.42 -1.05 2.56
C LEU A 21 1.76 -0.17 3.77
N GLY A 22 2.95 -0.35 4.34
CA GLY A 22 3.49 0.50 5.39
C GLY A 22 3.52 1.96 4.95
N LEU A 23 4.08 2.27 3.78
CA LEU A 23 4.10 3.64 3.26
C LEU A 23 2.70 4.23 3.13
N ILE A 24 1.76 3.49 2.53
CA ILE A 24 0.38 3.96 2.31
C ILE A 24 -0.31 4.22 3.67
N LEU A 25 -0.13 3.32 4.64
CA LEU A 25 -0.69 3.46 5.99
C LEU A 25 -0.09 4.62 6.80
N ASN A 26 1.11 5.09 6.46
CA ASN A 26 1.74 6.24 7.11
C ASN A 26 1.35 7.56 6.46
N GLU A 27 0.64 7.54 5.33
CA GLU A 27 0.16 8.76 4.70
C GLU A 27 -0.87 9.44 5.62
N PRO A 28 -0.75 10.74 5.90
CA PRO A 28 -1.70 11.45 6.74
C PRO A 28 -3.14 11.28 6.24
N GLU A 29 -4.07 10.96 7.15
CA GLU A 29 -5.48 10.74 6.82
C GLU A 29 -6.12 11.94 6.12
N VAL A 30 -5.69 13.15 6.49
CA VAL A 30 -6.08 14.40 5.82
C VAL A 30 -5.69 14.35 4.34
N ILE A 31 -4.45 13.97 4.01
CA ILE A 31 -3.98 13.87 2.63
C ILE A 31 -4.76 12.79 1.87
N MET A 32 -4.96 11.63 2.49
CA MET A 32 -5.76 10.54 1.92
C MET A 32 -7.19 10.97 1.62
N THR A 33 -7.83 11.70 2.54
CA THR A 33 -9.22 12.14 2.39
C THR A 33 -9.37 13.22 1.32
N PHE A 34 -8.54 14.26 1.35
CA PHE A 34 -8.61 15.36 0.38
C PHE A 34 -8.11 14.95 -1.02
N GLY A 35 -7.13 14.05 -1.10
CA GLY A 35 -6.62 13.50 -2.36
C GLY A 35 -7.49 12.38 -2.94
N GLY A 36 -8.44 11.85 -2.16
CA GLY A 36 -9.22 10.66 -2.48
C GLY A 36 -8.38 9.38 -2.54
N GLY A 37 -7.23 9.36 -1.88
CA GLY A 37 -6.32 8.21 -1.74
C GLY A 37 -4.86 8.60 -1.77
N TYR A 38 -3.99 7.58 -1.81
CA TYR A 38 -2.55 7.72 -1.88
C TYR A 38 -2.12 8.03 -3.31
N LEU A 39 -1.60 9.24 -3.53
CA LEU A 39 -1.39 9.81 -4.88
C LEU A 39 0.00 9.60 -5.47
N LYS A 40 0.89 8.83 -4.81
CA LYS A 40 2.23 8.58 -5.35
C LYS A 40 2.22 7.51 -6.43
N THR A 41 2.96 7.77 -7.50
CA THR A 41 3.23 6.82 -8.58
C THR A 41 4.15 5.69 -8.12
N CYS A 42 4.19 4.57 -8.86
CA CYS A 42 5.14 3.49 -8.61
C CYS A 42 6.61 3.93 -8.70
N GLY A 43 6.91 5.02 -9.42
CA GLY A 43 8.24 5.60 -9.47
C GLY A 43 8.60 6.29 -8.16
N GLU A 44 7.71 7.13 -7.64
CA GLU A 44 7.90 7.84 -6.37
C GLU A 44 7.97 6.86 -5.18
N ILE A 45 7.06 5.87 -5.14
CA ILE A 45 7.12 4.79 -4.14
C ILE A 45 8.47 4.06 -4.22
N GLY A 46 8.93 3.75 -5.44
CA GLY A 46 10.21 3.09 -5.67
C GLY A 46 11.40 3.90 -5.17
N THR A 47 11.39 5.22 -5.38
CA THR A 47 12.41 6.14 -4.84
C THR A 47 12.43 6.10 -3.31
N GLU A 48 11.27 6.06 -2.65
CA GLU A 48 11.17 6.04 -1.19
C GLU A 48 11.65 4.73 -0.55
N ILE A 49 11.42 3.58 -1.20
CA ILE A 49 11.82 2.26 -0.67
C ILE A 49 13.08 1.69 -1.33
N GLY A 50 13.73 2.44 -2.21
CA GLY A 50 14.94 2.02 -2.92
C GLY A 50 14.74 0.86 -3.89
N LEU A 51 13.58 0.78 -4.55
CA LEU A 51 13.25 -0.30 -5.49
C LEU A 51 12.94 0.22 -6.91
N PRO A 52 13.25 -0.58 -7.95
CA PRO A 52 12.88 -0.22 -9.32
C PRO A 52 11.36 -0.10 -9.47
N ARG A 53 10.90 0.92 -10.21
CA ARG A 53 9.48 1.15 -10.55
C ARG A 53 8.75 -0.11 -11.01
N VAL A 54 9.40 -0.93 -11.84
CA VAL A 54 8.82 -2.17 -12.40
C VAL A 54 8.51 -3.18 -11.30
N LYS A 55 9.42 -3.31 -10.31
CA LYS A 55 9.22 -4.20 -9.17
C LYS A 55 8.09 -3.70 -8.27
N VAL A 56 8.06 -2.40 -7.98
CA VAL A 56 6.96 -1.79 -7.22
C VAL A 56 5.62 -2.02 -7.90
N ARG A 57 5.55 -1.78 -9.22
CA ARG A 57 4.33 -2.02 -10.00
C ARG A 57 3.85 -3.46 -9.85
N LYS A 58 4.73 -4.44 -10.05
CA LYS A 58 4.39 -5.86 -9.91
C LYS A 58 3.81 -6.17 -8.52
N GLU A 59 4.51 -5.77 -7.45
CA GLU A 59 4.09 -6.08 -6.08
C GLU A 59 2.79 -5.37 -5.71
N LEU A 60 2.54 -4.18 -6.27
CA LEU A 60 1.33 -3.40 -6.02
C LEU A 60 0.13 -3.95 -6.81
N ASP A 61 0.34 -4.43 -8.04
CA ASP A 61 -0.69 -5.13 -8.80
C ASP A 61 -1.05 -6.46 -8.12
N GLU A 62 -0.07 -7.21 -7.56
CA GLU A 62 -0.36 -8.38 -6.72
C GLU A 62 -1.14 -8.04 -5.43
N LEU A 63 -0.93 -6.86 -4.84
CA LEU A 63 -1.72 -6.40 -3.69
C LEU A 63 -3.17 -6.09 -4.05
N VAL A 64 -3.40 -5.62 -5.29
CA VAL A 64 -4.75 -5.45 -5.85
C VAL A 64 -5.42 -6.81 -6.02
N ASP A 65 -4.72 -7.78 -6.62
CA ASP A 65 -5.24 -9.13 -6.82
C ASP A 65 -5.57 -9.83 -5.49
N LYS A 66 -4.73 -9.60 -4.46
CA LYS A 66 -4.98 -10.09 -3.10
C LYS A 66 -6.06 -9.29 -2.36
N GLY A 67 -6.57 -8.20 -2.93
CA GLY A 67 -7.64 -7.38 -2.35
C GLY A 67 -7.22 -6.56 -1.13
N TYR A 68 -5.93 -6.26 -0.95
CA TYR A 68 -5.43 -5.39 0.13
C TYR A 68 -5.53 -3.91 -0.21
N VAL A 69 -5.48 -3.59 -1.51
CA VAL A 69 -5.59 -2.22 -2.03
C VAL A 69 -6.47 -2.21 -3.27
N VAL A 70 -7.01 -1.05 -3.59
CA VAL A 70 -7.62 -0.77 -4.90
C VAL A 70 -6.87 0.40 -5.52
N THR A 71 -6.71 0.37 -6.84
CA THR A 71 -5.95 1.41 -7.53
C THR A 71 -6.65 1.88 -8.78
N GLU A 72 -6.67 3.20 -8.96
CA GLU A 72 -6.99 3.86 -10.22
C GLU A 72 -5.71 4.48 -10.76
N TYR A 73 -5.51 4.43 -12.08
CA TYR A 73 -4.34 5.04 -12.70
C TYR A 73 -4.67 5.55 -14.09
N GLY A 74 -3.94 6.58 -14.50
CA GLY A 74 -3.97 7.12 -15.86
C GLY A 74 -2.56 7.46 -16.31
N THR A 75 -2.45 8.28 -17.36
CA THR A 75 -1.15 8.72 -17.85
C THR A 75 -0.45 9.57 -16.78
N ALA A 76 0.62 9.03 -16.20
CA ALA A 76 1.49 9.66 -15.19
C ALA A 76 0.89 9.90 -13.79
N TRP A 77 -0.27 9.33 -13.46
CA TRP A 77 -0.82 9.38 -12.09
C TRP A 77 -1.33 8.02 -11.63
N ARG A 78 -1.26 7.78 -10.32
CA ARG A 78 -1.87 6.62 -9.66
C ARG A 78 -2.49 7.08 -8.35
N LYS A 79 -3.68 6.58 -8.07
CA LYS A 79 -4.40 6.75 -6.81
C LYS A 79 -4.61 5.37 -6.21
N THR A 80 -4.15 5.17 -4.99
CA THR A 80 -4.22 3.87 -4.30
C THR A 80 -4.97 4.04 -2.98
N ASN A 81 -6.01 3.23 -2.78
CA ASN A 81 -6.78 3.21 -1.55
C ASN A 81 -6.62 1.86 -0.84
N LEU A 82 -6.71 1.90 0.48
CA LEU A 82 -6.69 0.74 1.35
C LEU A 82 -8.09 0.12 1.42
N THR A 83 -8.19 -1.21 1.43
CA THR A 83 -9.46 -1.93 1.60
C THR A 83 -9.70 -2.32 3.05
N ASP A 84 -10.93 -2.70 3.39
CA ASP A 84 -11.27 -3.23 4.73
C ASP A 84 -10.39 -4.42 5.12
N LYS A 85 -9.87 -5.19 4.15
CA LYS A 85 -8.96 -6.31 4.40
C LYS A 85 -7.70 -5.87 5.14
N ILE A 86 -7.11 -4.72 4.81
CA ILE A 86 -5.92 -4.21 5.51
C ILE A 86 -6.28 -3.68 6.90
N TYR A 87 -7.45 -3.07 7.06
CA TYR A 87 -7.92 -2.56 8.34
C TYR A 87 -8.23 -3.70 9.31
N ASN A 88 -8.85 -4.78 8.83
CA ASN A 88 -9.09 -5.99 9.62
C ASN A 88 -7.77 -6.65 10.06
N LEU A 89 -6.77 -6.70 9.15
CA LEU A 89 -5.44 -7.20 9.49
C LEU A 89 -4.75 -6.31 10.55
N ASN A 90 -4.94 -4.99 10.48
CA ASN A 90 -4.29 -4.04 11.36
C ASN A 90 -4.96 -3.96 12.75
N LEU A 91 -6.30 -3.96 12.80
CA LEU A 91 -7.10 -3.84 14.02
C LEU A 91 -7.10 -5.11 14.89
N GLY A 92 -6.52 -6.21 14.40
CA GLY A 92 -6.38 -7.44 15.19
C GLY A 92 -7.72 -7.98 15.69
N MET A 93 -8.80 -7.75 14.94
CA MET A 93 -10.10 -8.34 15.26
C MET A 93 -10.01 -9.84 14.98
N LYS A 94 -9.79 -10.59 16.07
CA LYS A 94 -10.07 -12.02 16.12
C LYS A 94 -11.55 -12.21 15.81
N GLU A 95 -11.86 -12.98 14.78
CA GLU A 95 -13.06 -13.81 14.78
C GLU A 95 -13.06 -14.75 16.00
#